data_AF-A0A969TAW0-F1
#
_entry.id   AF-A0A969TAW0-F1
#
_cell.length_a   1.000
_cell.length_b   1.000
_cell.length_c   1.000
_cell.angle_alpha   90.00
_cell.angle_beta   90.00
_cell.angle_gamma   90.00
#
_symmetry.space_group_name_H-M   'P 1'
#
loop_
_entity.id
_entity.type
_entity.pdbx_description
1 polymer ?
#
loop_
_entity_poly.entity_id
_entity_poly.type
_entity_poly.pdbx_seq_one_letter_code
_entity_poly.pdbx_strand_id
1 'polypeptide(L)'
;MGSKFCPPTINLRQVTFKILSLEVVYPPATYGQLFQPADAKTITLNFLSPTSFRRKGHHFPLPLPFNVFHSYLRRWNAFSNNPFNPDPFLT
;
A
#
# COMPACT_ATOMS: atom_id res chain seq x y z
N MET A 1 8.88 -5.33 26.40
CA MET A 1 9.32 -4.95 25.05
C MET A 1 9.72 -6.22 24.33
N GLY A 2 8.87 -6.75 23.45
CA GLY A 2 9.10 -8.06 22.83
C GLY A 2 10.27 -8.01 21.86
N SER A 3 11.25 -8.90 22.05
CA SER A 3 12.36 -9.08 21.13
C SER A 3 11.82 -9.45 19.74
N LYS A 4 12.15 -8.63 18.74
CA LYS A 4 11.90 -8.95 17.33
C LYS A 4 12.66 -10.22 16.98
N PHE A 5 11.95 -11.31 16.79
CA PHE A 5 12.51 -12.50 16.18
C PHE A 5 12.85 -12.17 14.72
N CYS A 6 14.14 -12.11 14.39
CA CYS A 6 14.61 -11.97 13.03
C CYS A 6 15.24 -13.30 12.60
N PRO A 7 14.70 -13.99 11.58
CA PRO A 7 15.33 -15.21 11.09
C PRO A 7 16.71 -14.88 10.50
N PRO A 8 17.71 -15.77 10.65
CA PRO A 8 19.07 -15.50 10.15
C PRO A 8 19.18 -15.58 8.62
N THR A 9 18.23 -16.25 7.97
CA THR A 9 18.22 -16.45 6.51
C THR A 9 16.82 -16.36 5.93
N ILE A 10 16.75 -16.07 4.63
CA ILE A 10 15.52 -16.08 3.84
C ILE A 10 15.77 -16.83 2.52
N ASN A 11 14.84 -17.71 2.17
CA ASN A 11 14.87 -18.44 0.90
C ASN A 11 13.97 -17.73 -0.13
N LEU A 12 14.55 -17.31 -1.25
CA LEU A 12 13.83 -16.71 -2.38
C LEU A 12 14.01 -17.59 -3.62
N ARG A 13 12.98 -18.41 -3.90
CA ARG A 13 12.98 -19.45 -4.95
C ARG A 13 14.15 -20.43 -4.77
N GLN A 14 15.20 -20.29 -5.58
CA GLN A 14 16.34 -21.21 -5.63
C GLN A 14 17.57 -20.69 -4.87
N VAL A 15 17.47 -19.52 -4.22
CA VAL A 15 18.60 -18.85 -3.58
C VAL A 15 18.31 -18.58 -2.10
N THR A 16 19.27 -18.89 -1.24
CA THR A 16 19.25 -18.58 0.19
C THR A 16 20.09 -17.34 0.47
N PHE A 17 19.49 -16.34 1.10
CA PHE A 17 20.16 -15.11 1.53
C PHE A 17 20.32 -15.08 3.04
N LYS A 18 21.44 -14.52 3.52
CA LYS A 18 21.60 -14.16 4.93
C LYS A 18 20.96 -12.79 5.17
N ILE A 19 20.20 -12.67 6.26
CA ILE A 19 19.66 -11.37 6.67
C ILE A 19 20.73 -10.65 7.48
N LEU A 20 21.19 -9.49 6.98
CA LEU A 20 22.26 -8.71 7.61
C LEU A 20 21.71 -7.73 8.67
N SER A 21 20.59 -7.07 8.36
CA SER A 21 19.93 -6.12 9.25
C SER A 21 18.42 -6.15 9.07
N LEU A 22 17.70 -5.74 10.11
CA LEU A 22 16.25 -5.56 10.11
C LEU A 22 15.93 -4.19 10.69
N GLU A 23 15.54 -3.27 9.82
CA GLU A 23 15.21 -1.90 10.19
C GLU A 23 13.72 -1.64 9.97
N VAL A 24 13.09 -0.97 10.94
CA VAL A 24 11.73 -0.46 10.79
C VAL A 24 11.83 1.05 10.68
N VAL A 25 11.71 1.54 9.45
CA VAL A 25 11.93 2.94 9.09
C VAL A 25 10.78 3.84 9.56
N TYR A 26 9.55 3.34 9.54
CA TYR A 26 8.35 4.10 9.93
C TYR A 26 7.68 3.49 11.16
N PRO A 27 7.16 4.31 12.08
CA PRO A 27 6.35 3.81 13.18
C PRO A 27 5.06 3.16 12.64
N PRO A 28 4.55 2.12 13.31
CA PRO A 28 3.28 1.52 12.92
C PRO A 28 2.14 2.53 13.11
N ALA A 29 1.22 2.58 12.13
CA ALA A 29 0.02 3.41 12.17
C ALA A 29 -1.23 2.53 12.15
N THR A 30 -2.23 2.88 12.97
CA THR A 30 -3.57 2.27 12.91
C THR A 30 -4.44 2.97 11.88
N TYR A 31 -5.48 2.30 11.38
CA TYR A 31 -6.44 2.93 10.45
C TYR A 31 -7.13 4.18 11.04
N GLY A 32 -7.36 4.22 12.36
CA GLY A 32 -7.88 5.41 13.03
C GLY A 32 -6.90 6.58 13.02
N GLN A 33 -5.59 6.32 13.10
CA GLN A 33 -4.55 7.35 12.96
C GLN A 33 -4.37 7.82 11.52
N LEU A 34 -4.65 6.96 10.53
CA LEU A 34 -4.65 7.35 9.12
C LEU A 34 -5.88 8.18 8.76
N PHE A 35 -7.03 7.94 9.42
CA PHE A 35 -8.26 8.67 9.20
C PHE A 35 -8.32 9.96 10.03
N GLN A 36 -7.42 10.89 9.73
CA GLN A 36 -7.39 12.22 10.33
C GLN A 36 -7.68 13.27 9.26
N PRO A 37 -8.38 14.36 9.61
CA PRO A 37 -8.60 15.45 8.67
C PRO A 37 -7.26 15.99 8.18
N ALA A 38 -7.15 16.20 6.87
CA ALA A 38 -6.01 16.82 6.24
C ALA A 38 -6.46 18.10 5.55
N ASP A 39 -5.72 19.20 5.76
CA ASP A 39 -6.03 20.50 5.13
C ASP A 39 -5.65 20.55 3.64
N ALA A 40 -4.87 19.57 3.16
CA ALA A 40 -4.38 19.51 1.80
C ALA A 40 -5.44 18.96 0.82
N LYS A 41 -5.70 19.70 -0.27
CA LYS A 41 -6.57 19.29 -1.37
C LYS A 41 -5.83 18.56 -2.51
N THR A 42 -4.50 18.55 -2.46
CA THR A 42 -3.64 17.96 -3.48
C THR A 42 -2.66 17.00 -2.82
N ILE A 43 -2.40 15.88 -3.46
CA ILE A 43 -1.38 14.90 -3.03
C ILE A 43 -0.41 14.64 -4.18
N THR A 44 0.86 14.46 -3.85
CA THR A 44 1.92 14.06 -4.79
C THR A 44 2.40 12.67 -4.41
N LEU A 45 2.48 11.76 -5.39
CA LEU A 45 2.88 10.38 -5.18
C LEU A 45 4.13 10.05 -6.00
N ASN A 46 5.12 9.41 -5.36
CA ASN A 46 6.32 8.90 -6.00
C ASN A 46 6.23 7.38 -6.15
N PHE A 47 6.18 6.89 -7.39
CA PHE A 47 6.19 5.45 -7.68
C PHE A 47 7.62 4.94 -7.79
N LEU A 48 8.16 4.37 -6.70
CA LEU A 48 9.53 3.87 -6.65
C LEU A 48 9.77 2.56 -7.42
N SER A 49 8.70 1.93 -7.92
CA SER A 49 8.76 0.71 -8.73
C SER A 49 7.70 0.76 -9.85
N PRO A 50 7.89 0.01 -10.95
CA PRO A 50 6.92 -0.07 -12.04
C PRO A 50 5.52 -0.42 -11.52
N THR A 51 4.61 0.55 -11.61
CA THR A 51 3.24 0.44 -11.09
C THR A 51 2.26 0.41 -12.26
N SER A 52 1.33 -0.55 -12.26
CA SER A 52 0.31 -0.68 -13.30
C SER A 52 -1.06 -0.98 -12.70
N PHE A 53 -2.09 -0.68 -13.47
CA PHE A 53 -3.50 -0.89 -13.15
C PHE A 53 -4.11 -1.88 -14.14
N ARG A 54 -5.30 -2.41 -13.82
CA ARG A 54 -6.05 -3.27 -14.73
C ARG A 54 -7.20 -2.49 -15.33
N ARG A 55 -7.34 -2.53 -16.66
CA ARG A 55 -8.46 -1.93 -17.38
C ARG A 55 -8.92 -2.89 -18.48
N LYS A 56 -10.19 -3.29 -18.44
CA LYS A 56 -10.77 -4.25 -19.40
C LYS A 56 -9.92 -5.52 -19.58
N GLY A 57 -9.38 -6.06 -18.49
CA GLY A 57 -8.53 -7.26 -18.52
C GLY A 57 -7.07 -7.03 -18.88
N HIS A 58 -6.68 -5.85 -19.36
CA HIS A 58 -5.30 -5.54 -19.78
C HIS A 58 -4.54 -4.73 -18.72
N HIS A 59 -3.20 -4.83 -18.76
CA HIS A 59 -2.31 -3.95 -18.01
C HIS A 59 -2.37 -2.52 -18.57
N PHE A 60 -2.52 -1.56 -17.68
CA PHE A 60 -2.59 -0.14 -17.99
C PHE A 60 -1.58 0.61 -17.11
N PRO A 61 -0.49 1.15 -17.66
CA PRO A 61 0.62 1.67 -16.85
C PRO A 61 0.42 3.11 -16.36
N LEU A 62 -0.60 3.84 -16.84
CA LEU A 62 -0.77 5.25 -16.49
C LEU A 62 -1.45 5.42 -15.11
N PRO A 63 -0.89 6.26 -14.21
CA PRO A 63 -1.44 6.54 -12.90
C PRO A 63 -2.56 7.58 -12.96
N LEU A 64 -3.61 7.28 -13.71
CA LEU A 64 -4.80 8.15 -13.74
C LEU A 64 -5.38 8.27 -12.32
N PRO A 65 -5.82 9.47 -11.90
CA PRO A 65 -6.34 9.70 -10.54
C PRO A 65 -7.38 8.65 -10.13
N PHE A 66 -8.35 8.36 -10.99
CA PHE A 66 -9.36 7.34 -10.79
C PHE A 66 -8.77 5.97 -10.41
N ASN A 67 -7.79 5.48 -11.16
CA ASN A 67 -7.19 4.17 -10.93
C ASN A 67 -6.43 4.12 -9.60
N VAL A 68 -5.72 5.21 -9.29
CA VAL A 68 -4.95 5.35 -8.05
C VAL A 68 -5.89 5.35 -6.84
N PHE A 69 -6.86 6.26 -6.82
CA PHE A 69 -7.80 6.41 -5.71
C PHE A 69 -8.69 5.18 -5.53
N HIS A 70 -9.20 4.60 -6.62
CA HIS A 70 -9.96 3.36 -6.57
C HIS A 70 -9.11 2.19 -6.01
N SER A 71 -7.83 2.09 -6.39
CA SER A 71 -6.93 1.07 -5.84
C SER A 71 -6.72 1.23 -4.33
N TYR A 72 -6.56 2.45 -3.83
CA TYR A 72 -6.45 2.72 -2.39
C TYR A 72 -7.77 2.45 -1.66
N LEU A 73 -8.90 2.94 -2.18
CA LEU A 73 -10.21 2.74 -1.57
C LEU A 73 -10.58 1.25 -1.45
N ARG A 74 -10.32 0.46 -2.50
CA ARG A 74 -10.56 -0.99 -2.45
C ARG A 74 -9.77 -1.66 -1.32
N ARG A 75 -8.50 -1.27 -1.11
CA ARG A 75 -7.67 -1.80 -0.01
C ARG A 75 -8.15 -1.30 1.34
N TRP A 76 -8.53 -0.02 1.45
CA TRP A 76 -9.12 0.53 2.65
C TRP A 76 -10.34 -0.29 3.08
N ASN A 77 -11.32 -0.44 2.19
CA ASN A 77 -12.55 -1.18 2.48
C ASN A 77 -12.30 -2.65 2.84
N ALA A 78 -11.23 -3.27 2.32
CA ALA A 78 -10.88 -4.65 2.62
C ALA A 78 -10.26 -4.85 4.01
N PHE A 79 -9.65 -3.81 4.61
CA PHE A 79 -8.78 -3.98 5.78
C PHE A 79 -9.04 -3.01 6.94
N SER A 80 -9.76 -1.90 6.74
CA SER A 80 -9.87 -0.82 7.74
C SER A 80 -10.94 -1.06 8.81
N ASN A 81 -11.85 -2.02 8.60
CA ASN A 81 -13.10 -2.18 9.36
C ASN A 81 -14.01 -0.93 9.37
N ASN A 82 -13.75 0.05 8.50
CA ASN A 82 -14.52 1.28 8.34
C ASN A 82 -14.68 1.62 6.84
N PRO A 83 -15.54 0.92 6.09
CA PRO A 83 -15.60 1.05 4.64
C PRO A 83 -16.33 2.33 4.18
N PHE A 84 -15.93 2.87 3.02
CA PHE A 84 -16.65 3.93 2.30
C PHE A 84 -17.42 3.39 1.09
N ASN A 85 -18.44 4.12 0.63
CA ASN A 85 -19.11 3.82 -0.63
C ASN A 85 -18.15 4.01 -1.83
N PRO A 86 -17.92 2.98 -2.68
CA PRO A 86 -17.09 3.10 -3.88
C PRO A 86 -17.75 3.82 -5.07
N ASP A 87 -19.07 3.97 -5.11
CA ASP A 87 -19.81 4.53 -6.26
C ASP A 87 -19.30 5.89 -6.78
N PRO A 88 -18.88 6.85 -5.93
CA PRO A 88 -18.31 8.12 -6.39
C PRO A 88 -17.03 7.97 -7.23
N PHE A 89 -16.42 6.78 -7.23
CA PHE A 89 -15.22 6.43 -7.97
C PHE A 89 -15.49 5.33 -9.01
N LEU A 90 -16.72 5.24 -9.54
CA LEU A 90 -17.09 4.30 -10.62
C LEU A 90 -17.62 4.99 -11.89
N THR A 91 -17.85 6.30 -11.84
CA THR A 91 -18.25 7.17 -12.96
C THR A 91 -17.07 7.94 -13.53
#